data_AF-A0A4Z2IKZ5-F1
#
_entry.id   AF-A0A4Z2IKZ5-F1
#
_cell.length_a   1.000
_cell.length_b   1.000
_cell.length_c   1.000
_cell.angle_alpha   90.00
_cell.angle_beta   90.00
_cell.angle_gamma   90.00
#
_symmetry.space_group_name_H-M   'P 1'
#
loop_
_entity.id
_entity.type
_entity.pdbx_description
1 polymer ?
#
loop_
_entity_poly.entity_id
_entity_poly.type
_entity_poly.pdbx_seq_one_letter_code
_entity_poly.pdbx_strand_id
1 'polypeptide(L)'
;MDEVTGAQLIAESLKAQNVEYMFGIVGVPVIEVAMAAQAAGIRYVGMRNEQAAVRTSMYGRPGAAYGRAETALREFVEITGLPFLPTPMGKGVLPDDHPNCVAAARSRALLEADVVLLFGARLNWILHFGLPPRFNPNVDLCAEEMGNNVSPAVALLGDVNAIVIQLLEILHKDGWKYPSATEWWSTLKDKMVANAKISKALALQSTLPMNYYTVFHHISQLLPHDCIIVSEGANTMDIGRTMLDAGTFGTMGVGLGFAIAAACVERSEQSNQRIICVEGDSAFGFSGMEVETMCRYNLPVIIIVVNNNGIYNGVDAETWKEMAKMGDLTSIAPPVTLLPEARYDEVMTAFGGRGFLVRTVEELRSALQLSLSDWERPSLLNVLIEPSSDRKPQEFPWLTRSNL
;
A
#
# COMPACT_ATOMS: atom_id res chain seq x y z
N MET A 1 -32.11 14.01 38.25
CA MET A 1 -31.59 13.41 37.00
C MET A 1 -30.49 14.34 36.56
N ASP A 2 -29.26 13.84 36.50
CA ASP A 2 -28.17 14.61 35.91
C ASP A 2 -28.53 14.89 34.44
N GLU A 3 -28.26 16.11 34.01
CA GLU A 3 -28.61 16.59 32.68
C GLU A 3 -27.69 15.91 31.64
N VAL A 4 -28.26 15.12 30.73
CA VAL A 4 -27.48 14.41 29.71
C VAL A 4 -27.02 15.41 28.65
N THR A 5 -25.72 15.49 28.40
CA THR A 5 -25.16 16.43 27.42
C THR A 5 -25.25 15.88 25.99
N GLY A 6 -25.25 16.75 24.99
CA GLY A 6 -25.21 16.33 23.58
C GLY A 6 -23.98 15.45 23.25
N ALA A 7 -22.84 15.73 23.88
CA ALA A 7 -21.63 14.93 23.73
C ALA A 7 -21.79 13.49 24.25
N GLN A 8 -22.49 13.31 25.38
CA GLN A 8 -22.82 11.99 25.92
C GLN A 8 -23.74 11.22 24.97
N LEU A 9 -24.79 11.87 24.44
CA LEU A 9 -25.70 11.24 23.48
C LEU A 9 -24.97 10.77 22.22
N ILE A 10 -24.05 11.58 21.68
CA ILE A 10 -23.23 11.18 20.52
C ILE A 10 -22.38 9.96 20.87
N ALA A 11 -21.67 9.99 21.99
CA ALA A 11 -20.80 8.91 22.43
C ALA A 11 -21.56 7.58 22.63
N GLU A 12 -22.70 7.63 23.33
CA GLU A 12 -23.56 6.46 23.55
C GLU A 12 -24.13 5.92 22.24
N SER A 13 -24.51 6.80 21.31
CA SER A 13 -25.03 6.41 19.99
C SER A 13 -23.98 5.73 19.13
N LEU A 14 -22.73 6.22 19.16
CA LEU A 14 -21.60 5.58 18.48
C LEU A 14 -21.27 4.23 19.12
N LYS A 15 -21.29 4.16 20.45
CA LYS A 15 -21.03 2.91 21.17
C LYS A 15 -22.09 1.85 20.87
N ALA A 16 -23.36 2.24 20.78
CA ALA A 16 -24.47 1.34 20.42
C ALA A 16 -24.33 0.77 18.99
N GLN A 17 -23.60 1.45 18.10
CA GLN A 17 -23.26 0.98 16.76
C GLN A 17 -21.94 0.17 16.71
N ASN A 18 -21.42 -0.24 17.87
CA ASN A 18 -20.16 -0.97 18.01
C ASN A 18 -18.93 -0.21 17.49
N VAL A 19 -18.95 1.13 17.55
CA VAL A 19 -17.76 1.93 17.26
C VAL A 19 -16.75 1.72 18.39
N GLU A 20 -15.59 1.15 18.08
CA GLU A 20 -14.52 0.88 19.04
C GLU A 20 -13.46 2.00 19.09
N TYR A 21 -13.17 2.59 17.92
CA TYR A 21 -12.13 3.59 17.73
C TYR A 21 -12.70 4.86 17.13
N MET A 22 -12.22 6.00 17.61
CA MET A 22 -12.50 7.31 17.04
C MET A 22 -11.18 8.04 16.78
N PHE A 23 -10.93 8.43 15.53
CA PHE A 23 -9.73 9.16 15.11
C PHE A 23 -10.12 10.61 14.86
N GLY A 24 -9.40 11.56 15.44
CA GLY A 24 -9.77 12.97 15.31
C GLY A 24 -8.73 13.93 15.87
N ILE A 25 -8.78 15.18 15.44
CA ILE A 25 -8.03 16.26 16.11
C ILE A 25 -8.83 16.74 17.32
N VAL A 26 -8.11 16.97 18.42
CA VAL A 26 -8.69 17.60 19.61
C VAL A 26 -8.50 19.10 19.52
N GLY A 27 -9.62 19.81 19.43
CA GLY A 27 -9.71 21.26 19.62
C GLY A 27 -10.87 21.58 20.56
N VAL A 28 -10.95 22.83 21.04
CA VAL A 28 -12.00 23.29 21.98
C VAL A 28 -13.41 22.80 21.62
N PRO A 29 -13.85 22.81 20.33
CA PRO A 29 -15.19 22.33 19.97
C PRO A 29 -15.42 20.82 20.11
N VAL A 30 -14.36 20.00 20.15
CA VAL A 30 -14.43 18.53 20.07
C VAL A 30 -14.03 17.85 21.38
N ILE A 31 -13.40 18.58 22.32
CA ILE A 31 -12.91 18.04 23.61
C ILE A 31 -14.02 17.28 24.36
N GLU A 32 -15.21 17.87 24.47
CA GLU A 32 -16.32 17.27 25.22
C GLU A 32 -16.78 15.96 24.58
N VAL A 33 -16.83 15.89 23.25
CA VAL A 33 -17.20 14.67 22.50
C VAL A 33 -16.13 13.60 22.65
N ALA A 34 -14.84 13.98 22.55
CA ALA A 34 -13.73 13.05 22.73
C ALA A 34 -13.72 12.46 24.15
N MET A 35 -13.90 13.30 25.18
CA MET A 35 -13.97 12.86 26.57
C MET A 35 -15.20 11.99 26.84
N ALA A 36 -16.37 12.36 26.29
CA ALA A 36 -17.58 11.55 26.41
C ALA A 36 -17.43 10.18 25.73
N ALA A 37 -16.79 10.13 24.55
CA ALA A 37 -16.49 8.89 23.84
C ALA A 37 -15.57 7.98 24.65
N GLN A 38 -14.51 8.54 25.26
CA GLN A 38 -13.65 7.79 26.18
C GLN A 38 -14.41 7.26 27.39
N ALA A 39 -15.29 8.08 27.99
CA ALA A 39 -16.15 7.66 29.10
C ALA A 39 -17.12 6.54 28.71
N ALA A 40 -17.61 6.54 27.47
CA ALA A 40 -18.44 5.47 26.90
C ALA A 40 -17.65 4.21 26.47
N GLY A 41 -16.33 4.20 26.67
CA GLY A 41 -15.46 3.07 26.33
C GLY A 41 -15.11 2.98 24.85
N ILE A 42 -15.12 4.12 24.14
CA ILE A 42 -14.55 4.26 22.79
C ILE A 42 -13.11 4.75 22.92
N ARG A 43 -12.18 4.11 22.21
CA ARG A 43 -10.77 4.50 22.21
C ARG A 43 -10.58 5.70 21.28
N TYR A 44 -10.39 6.88 21.86
CA TYR A 44 -10.10 8.08 21.09
C TYR A 44 -8.61 8.20 20.76
N VAL A 45 -8.28 8.25 19.48
CA VAL A 45 -6.94 8.45 18.95
C VAL A 45 -6.85 9.90 18.43
N GLY A 46 -6.40 10.79 19.32
CA GLY A 46 -6.02 12.15 18.97
C GLY A 46 -4.90 12.19 17.93
N MET A 47 -5.16 12.75 16.75
CA MET A 47 -4.24 12.92 15.63
C MET A 47 -3.70 14.36 15.57
N ARG A 48 -2.66 14.61 14.76
CA ARG A 48 -2.06 15.95 14.56
C ARG A 48 -2.52 16.65 13.29
N ASN A 49 -3.03 15.92 12.29
CA ASN A 49 -3.49 16.42 10.99
C ASN A 49 -4.93 15.94 10.68
N GLU A 50 -5.80 16.86 10.24
CA GLU A 50 -7.21 16.56 9.94
C GLU A 50 -7.34 15.56 8.80
N GLN A 51 -6.49 15.71 7.78
CA GLN A 51 -6.46 14.80 6.63
C GLN A 51 -6.07 13.39 7.09
N ALA A 52 -5.06 13.28 7.96
CA ALA A 52 -4.65 11.99 8.52
C ALA A 52 -5.80 11.38 9.35
N ALA A 53 -6.47 12.15 10.19
CA ALA A 53 -7.60 11.68 11.00
C ALA A 53 -8.76 11.16 10.15
N VAL A 54 -9.22 11.96 9.17
CA VAL A 54 -10.32 11.58 8.27
C VAL A 54 -9.93 10.35 7.46
N ARG A 55 -8.73 10.33 6.87
CA ARG A 55 -8.30 9.22 6.02
C ARG A 55 -8.09 7.93 6.81
N THR A 56 -7.63 8.01 8.05
CA THR A 56 -7.53 6.85 8.95
C THR A 56 -8.88 6.15 9.14
N SER A 57 -9.98 6.93 9.20
CA SER A 57 -11.34 6.39 9.27
C SER A 57 -11.85 5.80 7.94
N MET A 58 -11.22 6.12 6.81
CA MET A 58 -11.56 5.62 5.46
C MET A 58 -10.74 4.37 5.08
N TYR A 59 -10.56 3.44 6.01
CA TYR A 59 -9.90 2.16 5.75
C TYR A 59 -10.73 1.32 4.76
N GLY A 60 -10.47 1.45 3.46
CA GLY A 60 -11.16 0.72 2.40
C GLY A 60 -10.30 -0.39 1.83
N ARG A 61 -10.56 -1.65 2.19
CA ARG A 61 -9.99 -2.81 1.49
C ARG A 61 -10.67 -3.00 0.12
N PRO A 62 -10.00 -3.58 -0.89
CA PRO A 62 -10.65 -3.93 -2.15
C PRO A 62 -11.77 -4.95 -1.91
N GLY A 63 -12.77 -4.99 -2.80
CA GLY A 63 -14.04 -5.69 -2.55
C GLY A 63 -13.90 -7.14 -2.12
N ALA A 64 -12.94 -7.88 -2.71
CA ALA A 64 -12.67 -9.27 -2.34
C ALA A 64 -12.09 -9.44 -0.92
N ALA A 65 -11.15 -8.57 -0.52
CA ALA A 65 -10.59 -8.57 0.83
C ALA A 65 -11.58 -8.02 1.87
N TYR A 66 -12.44 -7.08 1.46
CA TYR A 66 -13.50 -6.54 2.31
C TYR A 66 -14.59 -7.59 2.58
N GLY A 67 -14.99 -8.34 1.54
CA GLY A 67 -15.94 -9.46 1.64
C GLY A 67 -15.38 -10.72 2.32
N ARG A 68 -14.12 -10.70 2.78
CA ARG A 68 -13.42 -11.84 3.41
C ARG A 68 -13.49 -13.13 2.57
N ALA A 69 -13.27 -12.97 1.26
CA ALA A 69 -13.39 -14.05 0.28
C ALA A 69 -12.07 -14.84 0.07
N GLU A 70 -11.06 -14.67 0.93
CA GLU A 70 -9.70 -15.21 0.74
C GLU A 70 -9.71 -16.74 0.56
N THR A 71 -10.41 -17.45 1.45
CA THR A 71 -10.49 -18.93 1.41
C THR A 71 -11.20 -19.42 0.16
N ALA A 72 -12.37 -18.85 -0.17
CA ALA A 72 -13.15 -19.27 -1.31
C ALA A 72 -12.45 -18.96 -2.64
N LEU A 73 -11.82 -17.78 -2.77
CA LEU A 73 -11.06 -17.43 -3.98
C LEU A 73 -9.81 -18.29 -4.15
N ARG A 74 -9.14 -18.64 -3.05
CA ARG A 74 -8.01 -19.57 -3.10
C ARG A 74 -8.44 -20.93 -3.63
N GLU A 75 -9.50 -21.51 -3.07
CA GLU A 75 -10.05 -22.79 -3.51
C GLU A 75 -10.48 -22.72 -4.99
N PHE A 76 -11.13 -21.62 -5.40
CA PHE A 76 -11.53 -21.40 -6.79
C PHE A 76 -10.33 -21.45 -7.73
N VAL A 77 -9.24 -20.77 -7.41
CA VAL A 77 -8.00 -20.78 -8.21
C VAL A 77 -7.34 -22.15 -8.20
N GLU A 78 -7.27 -22.84 -7.06
CA GLU A 78 -6.62 -24.14 -6.94
C GLU A 78 -7.37 -25.24 -7.70
N ILE A 79 -8.70 -25.23 -7.69
CA ILE A 79 -9.54 -26.22 -8.38
C ILE A 79 -9.53 -25.97 -9.89
N THR A 80 -9.74 -24.72 -10.29
CA THR A 80 -9.80 -24.37 -11.72
C THR A 80 -8.43 -24.37 -12.36
N GLY A 81 -7.35 -24.13 -11.61
CA GLY A 81 -6.00 -23.96 -12.17
C GLY A 81 -5.84 -22.66 -12.98
N LEU A 82 -6.76 -21.70 -12.86
CA LEU A 82 -6.70 -20.43 -13.58
C LEU A 82 -5.56 -19.53 -13.08
N PRO A 83 -4.94 -18.71 -13.95
CA PRO A 83 -4.15 -17.57 -13.52
C PRO A 83 -4.98 -16.57 -12.73
N PHE A 84 -4.32 -15.86 -11.80
CA PHE A 84 -4.90 -14.69 -11.17
C PHE A 84 -3.93 -13.51 -11.13
N LEU A 85 -4.50 -12.31 -11.16
CA LEU A 85 -3.77 -11.04 -11.10
C LEU A 85 -4.36 -10.19 -9.96
N PRO A 86 -3.64 -9.99 -8.84
CA PRO A 86 -4.10 -9.09 -7.80
C PRO A 86 -3.98 -7.62 -8.24
N THR A 87 -4.97 -6.80 -7.87
CA THR A 87 -4.83 -5.33 -7.86
C THR A 87 -3.86 -4.91 -6.74
N PRO A 88 -3.34 -3.66 -6.70
CA PRO A 88 -2.38 -3.24 -5.68
C PRO A 88 -2.79 -3.61 -4.24
N MET A 89 -3.96 -3.15 -3.79
CA MET A 89 -4.49 -3.52 -2.46
C MET A 89 -5.07 -4.95 -2.39
N GLY A 90 -5.21 -5.64 -3.52
CA GLY A 90 -5.71 -7.02 -3.58
C GLY A 90 -4.61 -8.07 -3.35
N LYS A 91 -3.36 -7.63 -3.23
CA LYS A 91 -2.23 -8.47 -2.86
C LYS A 91 -2.45 -9.04 -1.46
N GLY A 92 -2.12 -10.32 -1.27
CA GLY A 92 -2.33 -11.02 0.00
C GLY A 92 -3.71 -11.68 0.16
N VAL A 93 -4.71 -11.37 -0.68
CA VAL A 93 -5.98 -12.15 -0.72
C VAL A 93 -5.69 -13.61 -1.09
N LEU A 94 -4.82 -13.80 -2.09
CA LEU A 94 -4.07 -15.03 -2.30
C LEU A 94 -2.58 -14.72 -2.09
N PRO A 95 -1.75 -15.72 -1.71
CA PRO A 95 -0.32 -15.55 -1.60
C PRO A 95 0.29 -15.04 -2.92
N ASP A 96 1.11 -14.00 -2.84
CA ASP A 96 1.73 -13.40 -4.02
C ASP A 96 2.77 -14.33 -4.70
N ASP A 97 3.28 -15.31 -3.97
CA ASP A 97 4.18 -16.37 -4.42
C ASP A 97 3.43 -17.61 -4.95
N HIS A 98 2.09 -17.59 -4.95
CA HIS A 98 1.28 -18.68 -5.49
C HIS A 98 1.66 -18.93 -6.96
N PRO A 99 1.78 -20.19 -7.41
CA PRO A 99 2.26 -20.53 -8.76
C PRO A 99 1.40 -19.97 -9.91
N ASN A 100 0.14 -19.65 -9.63
CA ASN A 100 -0.80 -19.06 -10.58
C ASN A 100 -0.87 -17.52 -10.53
N CYS A 101 -0.08 -16.86 -9.68
CA CYS A 101 -0.03 -15.41 -9.61
C CYS A 101 0.74 -14.84 -10.80
N VAL A 102 0.05 -14.15 -11.71
CA VAL A 102 0.66 -13.58 -12.94
C VAL A 102 1.07 -12.12 -12.79
N ALA A 103 1.19 -11.61 -11.56
CA ALA A 103 1.53 -10.21 -11.29
C ALA A 103 2.81 -9.76 -12.02
N ALA A 104 3.82 -10.64 -12.07
CA ALA A 104 5.08 -10.38 -12.78
C ALA A 104 4.95 -10.35 -14.31
N ALA A 105 3.82 -10.78 -14.89
CA ALA A 105 3.52 -10.73 -16.33
C ALA A 105 2.22 -9.96 -16.63
N ARG A 106 1.79 -9.05 -15.74
CA ARG A 106 0.54 -8.27 -15.84
C ARG A 106 0.19 -7.78 -17.25
N SER A 107 1.10 -7.05 -17.91
CA SER A 107 0.82 -6.46 -19.22
C SER A 107 0.49 -7.52 -20.26
N ARG A 108 1.20 -8.65 -20.24
CA ARG A 108 0.99 -9.78 -21.16
C ARG A 108 -0.33 -10.48 -20.87
N ALA A 109 -0.63 -10.71 -19.60
CA ALA A 109 -1.87 -11.35 -19.17
C ALA A 109 -3.11 -10.57 -19.64
N LEU A 110 -3.13 -9.25 -19.47
CA LEU A 110 -4.26 -8.41 -19.87
C LEU A 110 -4.38 -8.24 -21.40
N LEU A 111 -3.24 -8.19 -22.11
CA LEU A 111 -3.21 -8.04 -23.56
C LEU A 111 -3.74 -9.25 -24.33
N GLU A 112 -3.53 -10.45 -23.77
CA GLU A 112 -3.79 -11.72 -24.48
C GLU A 112 -4.98 -12.49 -23.92
N ALA A 113 -5.52 -12.09 -22.76
CA ALA A 113 -6.73 -12.70 -22.22
C ALA A 113 -7.90 -12.58 -23.21
N ASP A 114 -8.64 -13.68 -23.35
CA ASP A 114 -9.92 -13.77 -24.04
C ASP A 114 -11.10 -13.57 -23.09
N VAL A 115 -10.97 -13.99 -21.83
CA VAL A 115 -11.96 -13.77 -20.77
C VAL A 115 -11.29 -13.23 -19.49
N VAL A 116 -11.89 -12.24 -18.84
CA VAL A 116 -11.47 -11.77 -17.51
C VAL A 116 -12.62 -11.82 -16.52
N LEU A 117 -12.41 -12.55 -15.42
CA LEU A 117 -13.28 -12.62 -14.26
C LEU A 117 -12.82 -11.57 -13.24
N LEU A 118 -13.67 -10.59 -12.92
CA LEU A 118 -13.37 -9.54 -11.96
C LEU A 118 -14.12 -9.76 -10.65
N PHE A 119 -13.40 -10.10 -9.59
CA PHE A 119 -13.93 -10.24 -8.22
C PHE A 119 -13.58 -9.00 -7.39
N GLY A 120 -14.58 -8.25 -6.93
CA GLY A 120 -14.40 -7.09 -6.04
C GLY A 120 -13.49 -5.98 -6.60
N ALA A 121 -13.40 -5.85 -7.92
CA ALA A 121 -12.51 -4.92 -8.62
C ALA A 121 -13.26 -4.08 -9.66
N ARG A 122 -12.86 -2.81 -9.77
CA ARG A 122 -13.44 -1.85 -10.72
C ARG A 122 -12.53 -1.64 -11.92
N LEU A 123 -13.11 -1.62 -13.11
CA LEU A 123 -12.43 -1.17 -14.34
C LEU A 123 -12.30 0.34 -14.35
N ASN A 124 -11.49 0.89 -13.43
CA ASN A 124 -11.17 2.31 -13.38
C ASN A 124 -9.79 2.58 -14.00
N TRP A 125 -9.22 3.77 -13.77
CA TRP A 125 -7.92 4.16 -14.29
C TRP A 125 -6.77 3.18 -13.93
N ILE A 126 -6.85 2.47 -12.79
CA ILE A 126 -5.85 1.47 -12.37
C ILE A 126 -5.84 0.27 -13.34
N LEU A 127 -7.04 -0.14 -13.78
CA LEU A 127 -7.25 -1.18 -14.79
C LEU A 127 -7.55 -0.57 -16.17
N HIS A 128 -7.15 0.68 -16.42
CA HIS A 128 -7.26 1.34 -17.72
C HIS A 128 -8.64 1.24 -18.35
N PHE A 129 -9.67 1.26 -17.52
CA PHE A 129 -11.07 1.17 -17.92
C PHE A 129 -11.44 -0.09 -18.73
N GLY A 130 -10.59 -1.11 -18.73
CA GLY A 130 -10.79 -2.32 -19.55
C GLY A 130 -10.55 -2.10 -21.05
N LEU A 131 -9.86 -1.02 -21.44
CA LEU A 131 -9.77 -0.59 -22.85
C LEU A 131 -8.42 -0.94 -23.51
N PRO A 132 -8.38 -1.09 -24.84
CA PRO A 132 -7.14 -1.13 -25.61
C PRO A 132 -6.29 0.14 -25.41
N PRO A 133 -4.95 0.05 -25.54
CA PRO A 133 -4.18 -1.14 -25.88
C PRO A 133 -3.80 -1.97 -24.64
N ARG A 134 -4.46 -1.79 -23.49
CA ARG A 134 -4.13 -2.52 -22.25
C ARG A 134 -4.83 -3.88 -22.16
N PHE A 135 -6.04 -3.93 -22.70
CA PHE A 135 -6.87 -5.11 -22.82
C PHE A 135 -7.00 -5.51 -24.27
N ASN A 136 -7.14 -6.82 -24.51
CA ASN A 136 -7.58 -7.32 -25.80
C ASN A 136 -8.94 -6.67 -26.16
N PRO A 137 -9.11 -6.07 -27.34
CA PRO A 137 -10.39 -5.45 -27.73
C PRO A 137 -11.57 -6.43 -27.79
N ASN A 138 -11.29 -7.74 -27.89
CA ASN A 138 -12.30 -8.80 -27.96
C ASN A 138 -12.47 -9.56 -26.63
N VAL A 139 -11.98 -9.01 -25.51
CA VAL A 139 -12.08 -9.67 -24.21
C VAL A 139 -13.52 -9.67 -23.69
N ASP A 140 -14.02 -10.84 -23.29
CA ASP A 140 -15.27 -10.96 -22.55
C ASP A 140 -15.02 -10.68 -21.05
N LEU A 141 -15.78 -9.75 -20.49
CA LEU A 141 -15.61 -9.29 -19.11
C LEU A 141 -16.78 -9.75 -18.24
N CYS A 142 -16.48 -10.32 -17.07
CA CYS A 142 -17.47 -10.55 -16.01
C CYS A 142 -17.20 -9.56 -14.88
N ALA A 143 -17.96 -8.46 -14.84
CA ALA A 143 -17.74 -7.34 -13.91
C ALA A 143 -18.88 -7.18 -12.90
N GLU A 144 -18.53 -6.93 -11.63
CA GLU A 144 -19.48 -6.62 -10.55
C GLU A 144 -20.02 -5.17 -10.65
N GLU A 145 -19.20 -4.21 -11.10
CA GLU A 145 -19.72 -2.87 -11.45
C GLU A 145 -20.25 -2.86 -12.89
N MET A 146 -21.57 -2.90 -12.97
CA MET A 146 -22.35 -3.09 -14.19
C MET A 146 -22.12 -1.97 -15.22
N GLY A 147 -21.34 -2.25 -16.27
CA GLY A 147 -21.37 -1.49 -17.52
C GLY A 147 -20.83 -0.06 -17.49
N ASN A 148 -20.18 0.37 -16.39
CA ASN A 148 -19.68 1.75 -16.27
C ASN A 148 -18.60 2.11 -17.31
N ASN A 149 -17.82 1.14 -17.79
CA ASN A 149 -16.73 1.39 -18.75
C ASN A 149 -16.79 0.47 -19.97
N VAL A 150 -16.91 -0.84 -19.72
CA VAL A 150 -17.12 -1.85 -20.76
C VAL A 150 -18.35 -2.65 -20.38
N SER A 151 -19.19 -2.97 -21.37
CA SER A 151 -20.36 -3.82 -21.15
C SER A 151 -19.91 -5.24 -20.83
N PRO A 152 -20.22 -5.79 -19.64
CA PRO A 152 -19.85 -7.17 -19.33
C PRO A 152 -20.71 -8.17 -20.12
N ALA A 153 -20.13 -9.33 -20.44
CA ALA A 153 -20.87 -10.44 -21.04
C ALA A 153 -21.79 -11.11 -20.01
N VAL A 154 -21.34 -11.18 -18.75
CA VAL A 154 -22.09 -11.70 -17.59
C VAL A 154 -21.83 -10.79 -16.39
N ALA A 155 -22.88 -10.48 -15.61
CA ALA A 155 -22.75 -9.71 -14.38
C ALA A 155 -23.36 -10.48 -13.21
N LEU A 156 -22.62 -10.61 -12.12
CA LEU A 156 -23.06 -11.24 -10.88
C LEU A 156 -23.11 -10.17 -9.79
N LEU A 157 -24.30 -9.84 -9.31
CA LEU A 157 -24.50 -8.85 -8.25
C LEU A 157 -24.66 -9.54 -6.90
N GLY A 158 -23.74 -9.27 -5.99
CA GLY A 158 -23.78 -9.83 -4.64
C GLY A 158 -22.47 -9.65 -3.90
N ASP A 159 -22.43 -10.18 -2.68
CA ASP A 159 -21.19 -10.33 -1.93
C ASP A 159 -20.23 -11.30 -2.66
N VAL A 160 -18.95 -10.92 -2.76
CA VAL A 160 -17.94 -11.67 -3.51
C VAL A 160 -17.81 -13.08 -2.97
N ASN A 161 -17.76 -13.25 -1.64
CA ASN A 161 -17.59 -14.56 -1.02
C ASN A 161 -18.80 -15.46 -1.30
N ALA A 162 -20.01 -14.93 -1.15
CA ALA A 162 -21.24 -15.66 -1.45
C ALA A 162 -21.34 -16.11 -2.92
N ILE A 163 -20.88 -15.27 -3.86
CA ILE A 163 -20.85 -15.61 -5.29
C ILE A 163 -19.82 -16.72 -5.55
N VAL A 164 -18.60 -16.59 -5.03
CA VAL A 164 -17.53 -17.56 -5.26
C VAL A 164 -17.90 -18.94 -4.70
N ILE A 165 -18.55 -19.00 -3.53
CA ILE A 165 -19.06 -20.26 -2.96
C ILE A 165 -20.05 -20.94 -3.93
N GLN A 166 -20.99 -20.19 -4.52
CA GLN A 166 -21.95 -20.75 -5.48
C GLN A 166 -21.25 -21.25 -6.77
N LEU A 167 -20.22 -20.53 -7.24
CA LEU A 167 -19.41 -20.99 -8.37
C LEU A 167 -18.65 -22.27 -8.05
N LEU A 168 -18.08 -22.38 -6.85
CA LEU A 168 -17.38 -23.57 -6.37
C LEU A 168 -18.30 -24.80 -6.33
N GLU A 169 -19.55 -24.65 -5.88
CA GLU A 169 -20.52 -25.76 -5.87
C GLU A 169 -20.78 -26.34 -7.27
N ILE A 170 -20.80 -25.50 -8.30
CA ILE A 170 -20.96 -25.92 -9.70
C ILE A 170 -19.67 -26.57 -10.19
N LEU A 171 -18.52 -25.93 -9.96
CA LEU A 171 -17.21 -26.45 -10.37
C LEU A 171 -16.88 -27.80 -9.75
N HIS A 172 -17.28 -28.04 -8.50
CA HIS A 172 -17.14 -29.34 -7.85
C HIS A 172 -17.95 -30.45 -8.52
N LYS A 173 -19.13 -30.13 -9.07
CA LYS A 173 -19.98 -31.10 -9.78
C LYS A 173 -19.45 -31.38 -11.18
N ASP A 174 -19.06 -30.32 -11.89
CA ASP A 174 -18.64 -30.41 -13.29
C ASP A 174 -17.19 -30.89 -13.44
N GLY A 175 -16.35 -30.65 -12.42
CA GLY A 175 -14.93 -31.02 -12.42
C GLY A 175 -14.10 -30.22 -13.42
N TRP A 176 -14.59 -29.08 -13.89
CA TRP A 176 -13.93 -28.26 -14.90
C TRP A 176 -12.59 -27.70 -14.40
N LYS A 177 -11.57 -27.78 -15.24
CA LYS A 177 -10.24 -27.22 -14.99
C LYS A 177 -9.68 -26.57 -16.25
N TYR A 178 -8.97 -25.47 -16.06
CA TYR A 178 -8.20 -24.83 -17.10
C TYR A 178 -6.95 -25.68 -17.43
N PRO A 179 -6.69 -26.00 -18.71
CA PRO A 179 -5.54 -26.80 -19.08
C PRO A 179 -4.21 -26.10 -18.75
N SER A 180 -3.33 -26.76 -18.01
CA SER A 180 -2.04 -26.19 -17.61
C SER A 180 -0.96 -26.19 -18.71
N ALA A 181 -1.26 -26.72 -19.89
CA ALA A 181 -0.33 -26.88 -21.01
C ALA A 181 -0.69 -26.00 -22.22
N THR A 182 -1.40 -24.89 -22.01
CA THR A 182 -1.72 -23.94 -23.09
C THR A 182 -0.50 -23.07 -23.43
N GLU A 183 -0.44 -22.64 -24.69
CA GLU A 183 0.59 -21.73 -25.20
C GLU A 183 0.60 -20.38 -24.43
N TRP A 184 -0.59 -19.86 -24.14
CA TRP A 184 -0.76 -18.65 -23.32
C TRP A 184 -0.14 -18.83 -21.92
N TRP A 185 -0.41 -19.96 -21.25
CA TRP A 185 0.14 -20.21 -19.92
C TRP A 185 1.65 -20.35 -19.91
N SER A 186 2.23 -21.01 -20.93
CA SER A 186 3.68 -21.08 -21.10
C SER A 186 4.29 -19.69 -21.28
N THR A 187 3.69 -18.86 -22.14
CA THR A 187 4.17 -17.51 -22.44
C THR A 187 4.15 -16.60 -21.22
N LEU A 188 3.12 -16.71 -20.37
CA LEU A 188 3.06 -15.97 -19.10
C LEU A 188 4.17 -16.41 -18.14
N LYS A 189 4.39 -17.72 -17.97
CA LYS A 189 5.47 -18.25 -17.12
C LYS A 189 6.85 -17.78 -17.60
N ASP A 190 7.13 -17.88 -18.89
CA ASP A 190 8.40 -17.43 -19.47
C ASP A 190 8.62 -15.93 -19.24
N LYS A 191 7.57 -15.12 -19.40
CA LYS A 191 7.63 -13.69 -19.13
C LYS A 191 7.86 -13.38 -17.64
N MET A 192 7.23 -14.11 -16.74
CA MET A 192 7.45 -13.98 -15.29
C MET A 192 8.90 -14.28 -14.92
N VAL A 193 9.47 -15.36 -15.46
CA VAL A 193 10.88 -15.73 -15.23
C VAL A 193 11.83 -14.66 -15.78
N ALA A 194 11.59 -14.16 -16.99
CA ALA A 194 12.38 -13.08 -17.57
C ALA A 194 12.32 -11.79 -16.73
N ASN A 195 11.12 -11.40 -16.29
CA ASN A 195 10.93 -10.20 -15.47
C ASN A 195 11.54 -10.33 -14.07
N ALA A 196 11.47 -11.52 -13.47
CA ALA A 196 12.11 -11.82 -12.19
C ALA A 196 13.64 -11.74 -12.30
N LYS A 197 14.23 -12.21 -13.41
CA LYS A 197 15.68 -12.11 -13.67
C LYS A 197 16.14 -10.65 -13.73
N ILE A 198 15.40 -9.78 -14.41
CA ILE A 198 15.71 -8.34 -14.49
C ILE A 198 15.63 -7.70 -13.10
N SER A 199 14.53 -7.92 -12.38
CA SER A 199 14.35 -7.36 -11.03
C SER A 199 15.43 -7.86 -10.06
N LYS A 200 15.81 -9.14 -10.15
CA LYS A 200 16.89 -9.73 -9.34
C LYS A 200 18.26 -9.11 -9.65
N ALA A 201 18.54 -8.81 -10.92
CA ALA A 201 19.79 -8.15 -11.29
C ALA A 201 19.90 -6.74 -10.69
N LEU A 202 18.81 -5.97 -10.70
CA LEU A 202 18.75 -4.63 -10.08
C LEU A 202 18.87 -4.71 -8.56
N ALA A 203 18.19 -5.69 -7.94
CA ALA A 203 18.19 -5.93 -6.50
C ALA A 203 19.56 -6.31 -5.91
N LEU A 204 20.44 -6.91 -6.72
CA LEU A 204 21.76 -7.36 -6.30
C LEU A 204 22.87 -6.37 -6.67
N GLN A 205 22.53 -5.17 -7.13
CA GLN A 205 23.52 -4.11 -7.33
C GLN A 205 24.05 -3.63 -5.98
N SER A 206 25.37 -3.51 -5.88
CA SER A 206 26.10 -3.05 -4.69
C SER A 206 26.59 -1.61 -4.81
N THR A 207 26.00 -0.82 -5.71
CA THR A 207 26.34 0.60 -5.89
C THR A 207 25.81 1.43 -4.72
N LEU A 208 26.58 2.44 -4.32
CA LEU A 208 26.17 3.45 -3.37
C LEU A 208 26.06 4.82 -4.07
N PRO A 209 25.03 5.63 -3.77
CA PRO A 209 23.86 5.29 -2.94
C PRO A 209 23.03 4.12 -3.50
N MET A 210 22.26 3.44 -2.64
CA MET A 210 21.46 2.27 -3.05
C MET A 210 20.36 2.67 -4.05
N ASN A 211 19.89 1.72 -4.87
CA ASN A 211 18.68 1.89 -5.68
C ASN A 211 17.43 1.32 -4.97
N TYR A 212 16.22 1.65 -5.46
CA TYR A 212 14.96 1.13 -4.91
C TYR A 212 14.90 -0.41 -4.81
N TYR A 213 15.37 -1.12 -5.84
CA TYR A 213 15.33 -2.58 -5.89
C TYR A 213 16.21 -3.23 -4.83
N THR A 214 17.41 -2.70 -4.61
CA THR A 214 18.33 -3.16 -3.54
C THR A 214 17.69 -2.98 -2.18
N VAL A 215 17.09 -1.81 -1.92
CA VAL A 215 16.38 -1.52 -0.65
C VAL A 215 15.23 -2.49 -0.43
N PHE A 216 14.30 -2.62 -1.38
CA PHE A 216 13.14 -3.50 -1.23
C PHE A 216 13.52 -4.99 -1.17
N HIS A 217 14.56 -5.40 -1.87
CA HIS A 217 15.08 -6.77 -1.76
C HIS A 217 15.50 -7.10 -0.33
N HIS A 218 16.31 -6.24 0.30
CA HIS A 218 16.78 -6.50 1.65
C HIS A 218 15.70 -6.33 2.72
N ILE A 219 14.74 -5.40 2.52
CA ILE A 219 13.56 -5.29 3.39
C ILE A 219 12.74 -6.59 3.31
N SER A 220 12.34 -7.03 2.11
CA SER A 220 11.50 -8.22 1.93
C SER A 220 12.11 -9.51 2.48
N GLN A 221 13.44 -9.63 2.53
CA GLN A 221 14.13 -10.76 3.15
C GLN A 221 14.00 -10.81 4.68
N LEU A 222 13.72 -9.68 5.32
CA LEU A 222 13.70 -9.54 6.78
C LEU A 222 12.28 -9.40 7.34
N LEU A 223 11.31 -8.98 6.53
CA LEU A 223 9.94 -8.81 6.99
C LEU A 223 9.29 -10.15 7.35
N PRO A 224 8.52 -10.21 8.46
CA PRO A 224 7.64 -11.33 8.73
C PRO A 224 6.63 -11.54 7.60
N HIS A 225 6.30 -12.79 7.29
CA HIS A 225 5.38 -13.12 6.20
C HIS A 225 3.95 -12.60 6.46
N ASP A 226 3.57 -12.47 7.72
CA ASP A 226 2.25 -12.04 8.19
C ASP A 226 2.20 -10.56 8.60
N CYS A 227 3.23 -9.76 8.29
CA CYS A 227 3.22 -8.33 8.62
C CYS A 227 2.19 -7.54 7.81
N ILE A 228 1.69 -6.45 8.39
CA ILE A 228 0.86 -5.47 7.71
C ILE A 228 1.78 -4.43 7.08
N ILE A 229 1.69 -4.26 5.77
CA ILE A 229 2.48 -3.27 5.04
C ILE A 229 1.57 -2.16 4.51
N VAL A 230 1.88 -0.94 4.95
CA VAL A 230 1.35 0.31 4.41
C VAL A 230 2.40 0.92 3.51
N SER A 231 2.04 1.42 2.33
CA SER A 231 2.99 2.12 1.46
C SER A 231 2.34 3.23 0.66
N GLU A 232 3.03 4.37 0.56
CA GLU A 232 2.66 5.44 -0.36
C GLU A 232 3.91 6.13 -0.94
N GLY A 233 3.67 6.91 -2.00
CA GLY A 233 4.70 7.53 -2.82
C GLY A 233 4.49 7.23 -4.30
N ALA A 234 5.45 7.67 -5.13
CA ALA A 234 5.46 7.38 -6.55
C ALA A 234 6.25 6.10 -6.82
N ASN A 235 7.57 6.22 -7.02
CA ASN A 235 8.46 5.07 -7.26
C ASN A 235 8.47 4.08 -6.10
N THR A 236 8.40 4.58 -4.85
CA THR A 236 8.28 3.73 -3.65
C THR A 236 7.09 2.78 -3.75
N MET A 237 5.91 3.30 -4.09
CA MET A 237 4.68 2.50 -4.20
C MET A 237 4.66 1.65 -5.48
N ASP A 238 5.11 2.19 -6.62
CA ASP A 238 5.10 1.49 -7.91
C ASP A 238 6.04 0.28 -7.93
N ILE A 239 7.20 0.38 -7.27
CA ILE A 239 8.21 -0.67 -7.20
C ILE A 239 7.95 -1.59 -6.00
N GLY A 240 7.52 -1.04 -4.85
CA GLY A 240 7.24 -1.80 -3.64
C GLY A 240 5.93 -2.59 -3.67
N ARG A 241 4.86 -2.03 -4.27
CA ARG A 241 3.47 -2.54 -4.39
C ARG A 241 3.02 -3.46 -3.25
N THR A 242 2.33 -2.89 -2.27
CA THR A 242 2.00 -3.54 -0.99
C THR A 242 0.48 -3.55 -0.72
N MET A 243 0.07 -4.11 0.43
CA MET A 243 -1.34 -4.41 0.74
C MET A 243 -2.22 -3.18 1.05
N LEU A 244 -1.71 -2.18 1.77
CA LEU A 244 -2.42 -0.93 2.05
C LEU A 244 -1.69 0.22 1.39
N ASP A 245 -2.36 0.96 0.50
CA ASP A 245 -1.72 2.03 -0.26
C ASP A 245 -2.62 3.25 -0.47
N ALA A 246 -2.14 4.20 -1.29
CA ALA A 246 -2.80 5.46 -1.64
C ALA A 246 -4.17 5.29 -2.34
N GLY A 247 -4.56 4.06 -2.68
CA GLY A 247 -5.88 3.68 -3.13
C GLY A 247 -6.31 4.31 -4.45
N THR A 248 -7.63 4.38 -4.66
CA THR A 248 -8.21 4.82 -5.95
C THR A 248 -7.91 6.27 -6.31
N PHE A 249 -7.63 7.14 -5.34
CA PHE A 249 -7.30 8.54 -5.60
C PHE A 249 -5.80 8.82 -5.65
N GLY A 250 -4.94 7.81 -5.43
CA GLY A 250 -3.48 8.03 -5.38
C GLY A 250 -3.13 9.13 -4.38
N THR A 251 -3.82 9.16 -3.23
CA THR A 251 -3.72 10.26 -2.27
C THR A 251 -2.49 10.11 -1.40
N MET A 252 -1.62 11.12 -1.41
CA MET A 252 -0.46 11.17 -0.52
C MET A 252 -0.84 11.69 0.87
N GLY A 253 -0.22 11.13 1.92
CA GLY A 253 -0.46 11.44 3.32
C GLY A 253 -1.50 10.53 4.00
N VAL A 254 -1.80 9.37 3.42
CA VAL A 254 -2.62 8.33 4.07
C VAL A 254 -1.79 7.40 4.95
N GLY A 255 -0.47 7.31 4.69
CA GLY A 255 0.40 6.24 5.16
C GLY A 255 0.44 6.10 6.68
N LEU A 256 0.91 7.14 7.37
CA LEU A 256 1.02 7.08 8.84
C LEU A 256 -0.33 6.92 9.53
N GLY A 257 -1.41 7.48 8.97
CA GLY A 257 -2.77 7.30 9.48
C GLY A 257 -3.22 5.84 9.43
N PHE A 258 -3.07 5.20 8.26
CA PHE A 258 -3.35 3.77 8.10
C PHE A 258 -2.47 2.90 9.00
N ALA A 259 -1.19 3.24 9.17
CA ALA A 259 -0.30 2.50 10.06
C ALA A 259 -0.72 2.63 11.53
N ILE A 260 -1.18 3.82 11.96
CA ILE A 260 -1.74 4.03 13.30
C ILE A 260 -3.00 3.19 13.50
N ALA A 261 -3.95 3.20 12.56
CA ALA A 261 -5.14 2.35 12.64
C ALA A 261 -4.79 0.86 12.71
N ALA A 262 -3.89 0.39 11.84
CA ALA A 262 -3.43 -1.00 11.84
C ALA A 262 -2.80 -1.37 13.19
N ALA A 263 -1.96 -0.51 13.76
CA ALA A 263 -1.33 -0.74 15.06
C ALA A 263 -2.35 -0.73 16.22
N CYS A 264 -3.39 0.10 16.14
CA CYS A 264 -4.50 0.08 17.09
C CYS A 264 -5.27 -1.25 17.04
N VAL A 265 -5.61 -1.72 15.83
CA VAL A 265 -6.30 -3.01 15.64
C VAL A 265 -5.44 -4.16 16.14
N GLU A 266 -4.16 -4.22 15.73
CA GLU A 266 -3.21 -5.23 16.21
C GLU A 266 -3.10 -5.23 17.73
N ARG A 267 -3.03 -4.06 18.38
CA ARG A 267 -3.01 -3.98 19.85
C ARG A 267 -4.25 -4.59 20.50
N SER A 268 -5.43 -4.43 19.89
CA SER A 268 -6.66 -5.01 20.43
C SER A 268 -6.82 -6.50 20.14
N GLU A 269 -6.39 -6.96 18.96
CA GLU A 269 -6.55 -8.35 18.54
C GLU A 269 -5.40 -9.25 19.02
N GLN A 270 -4.23 -8.66 19.32
CA GLN A 270 -3.01 -9.34 19.72
C GLN A 270 -2.61 -10.46 18.75
N SER A 271 -2.78 -10.21 17.46
CA SER A 271 -2.42 -11.12 16.37
C SER A 271 -0.91 -11.27 16.15
N ASN A 272 -0.10 -10.48 16.86
CA ASN A 272 1.35 -10.44 16.82
C ASN A 272 1.92 -10.09 15.43
N GLN A 273 1.19 -9.30 14.64
CA GLN A 273 1.64 -8.82 13.34
C GLN A 273 2.44 -7.52 13.49
N ARG A 274 3.58 -7.41 12.78
CA ARG A 274 4.31 -6.14 12.68
C ARG A 274 3.62 -5.20 11.70
N ILE A 275 3.60 -3.91 12.01
CA ILE A 275 3.13 -2.86 11.10
C ILE A 275 4.35 -2.15 10.52
N ILE A 276 4.48 -2.21 9.19
CA ILE A 276 5.57 -1.61 8.42
C ILE A 276 4.97 -0.54 7.51
N CYS A 277 5.48 0.69 7.59
CA CYS A 277 5.03 1.83 6.80
C CYS A 277 6.16 2.26 5.86
N VAL A 278 6.03 2.00 4.57
CA VAL A 278 7.06 2.22 3.55
C VAL A 278 6.72 3.44 2.71
N GLU A 279 7.43 4.52 2.96
CA GLU A 279 7.08 5.87 2.52
C GLU A 279 8.10 6.41 1.51
N GLY A 280 7.65 7.06 0.44
CA GLY A 280 8.50 8.04 -0.24
C GLY A 280 8.71 9.27 0.65
N ASP A 281 9.88 9.92 0.59
CA ASP A 281 10.20 11.12 1.36
C ASP A 281 9.15 12.25 1.22
N SER A 282 8.68 12.51 0.00
CA SER A 282 7.61 13.48 -0.24
C SER A 282 6.29 13.04 0.38
N ALA A 283 5.93 11.76 0.27
CA ALA A 283 4.67 11.23 0.80
C ALA A 283 4.64 11.29 2.33
N PHE A 284 5.75 10.90 2.97
CA PHE A 284 5.96 11.05 4.41
C PHE A 284 5.69 12.48 4.87
N GLY A 285 6.13 13.50 4.11
CA GLY A 285 5.95 14.91 4.45
C GLY A 285 4.50 15.35 4.69
N PHE A 286 3.50 14.69 4.07
CA PHE A 286 2.09 15.02 4.25
C PHE A 286 1.52 14.62 5.61
N SER A 287 2.06 13.56 6.22
CA SER A 287 1.55 13.00 7.48
C SER A 287 2.63 12.83 8.55
N GLY A 288 3.87 13.26 8.31
CA GLY A 288 5.04 13.00 9.17
C GLY A 288 4.93 13.51 10.61
N MET A 289 4.07 14.49 10.89
CA MET A 289 3.79 14.91 12.27
C MET A 289 3.04 13.87 13.11
N GLU A 290 2.43 12.86 12.47
CA GLU A 290 1.80 11.73 13.16
C GLU A 290 2.84 10.76 13.78
N VAL A 291 4.13 10.97 13.53
CA VAL A 291 5.20 10.35 14.33
C VAL A 291 5.02 10.68 15.81
N GLU A 292 4.60 11.91 16.16
CA GLU A 292 4.24 12.26 17.53
C GLU A 292 3.12 11.39 18.07
N THR A 293 2.06 11.16 17.27
CA THR A 293 0.92 10.32 17.64
C THR A 293 1.35 8.88 17.90
N MET A 294 2.21 8.32 17.05
CA MET A 294 2.76 6.98 17.24
C MET A 294 3.57 6.87 18.54
N CYS A 295 4.43 7.86 18.82
CA CYS A 295 5.22 7.91 20.06
C CYS A 295 4.33 8.08 21.29
N ARG A 296 3.38 9.01 21.27
CA ARG A 296 2.48 9.31 22.40
C ARG A 296 1.66 8.10 22.81
N TYR A 297 1.27 7.25 21.87
CA TYR A 297 0.52 6.03 22.13
C TYR A 297 1.38 4.76 22.19
N ASN A 298 2.71 4.86 22.12
CA ASN A 298 3.66 3.73 22.08
C ASN A 298 3.26 2.67 21.03
N LEU A 299 2.91 3.10 19.82
CA LEU A 299 2.56 2.19 18.73
C LEU A 299 3.85 1.70 18.06
N PRO A 300 4.18 0.39 18.06
CA PRO A 300 5.46 -0.12 17.56
C PRO A 300 5.50 -0.25 16.03
N VAL A 301 5.13 0.83 15.34
CA VAL A 301 5.18 0.94 13.88
C VAL A 301 6.63 1.16 13.43
N ILE A 302 7.05 0.43 12.39
CA ILE A 302 8.33 0.64 11.73
C ILE A 302 8.08 1.45 10.47
N ILE A 303 8.53 2.70 10.46
CA ILE A 303 8.51 3.57 9.29
C ILE A 303 9.82 3.41 8.53
N ILE A 304 9.75 3.22 7.22
CA ILE A 304 10.90 3.19 6.33
C ILE A 304 10.67 4.28 5.28
N VAL A 305 11.40 5.39 5.40
CA VAL A 305 11.39 6.47 4.42
C VAL A 305 12.45 6.16 3.37
N VAL A 306 12.02 5.93 2.13
CA VAL A 306 12.88 5.77 0.97
C VAL A 306 13.14 7.16 0.39
N ASN A 307 14.33 7.68 0.68
CA ASN A 307 14.68 9.09 0.51
C ASN A 307 15.62 9.28 -0.68
N ASN A 308 15.06 9.68 -1.81
CA ASN A 308 15.77 10.09 -3.04
C ASN A 308 15.86 11.61 -3.17
N ASN A 309 15.53 12.38 -2.13
CA ASN A 309 15.49 13.84 -2.13
C ASN A 309 14.46 14.44 -3.12
N GLY A 310 13.33 13.78 -3.40
CA GLY A 310 12.35 14.34 -4.36
C GLY A 310 11.22 13.44 -4.86
N ILE A 311 10.28 14.05 -5.57
CA ILE A 311 9.16 13.37 -6.23
C ILE A 311 9.64 12.80 -7.58
N TYR A 312 9.60 11.47 -7.72
CA TYR A 312 10.19 10.69 -8.82
C TYR A 312 11.72 10.75 -8.86
N ASN A 313 12.29 11.95 -8.98
CA ASN A 313 13.72 12.22 -8.98
C ASN A 313 14.03 13.39 -8.05
N GLY A 314 15.16 13.29 -7.35
CA GLY A 314 15.72 14.39 -6.58
C GLY A 314 17.06 14.87 -7.14
N VAL A 315 17.79 15.62 -6.32
CA VAL A 315 19.17 16.02 -6.62
C VAL A 315 20.08 15.64 -5.46
N ASP A 316 21.36 15.46 -5.74
CA ASP A 316 22.38 15.27 -4.71
C ASP A 316 22.72 16.61 -4.00
N ALA A 317 23.46 16.51 -2.90
CA ALA A 317 23.84 17.65 -2.07
C ALA A 317 24.79 18.64 -2.75
N GLU A 318 25.57 18.21 -3.75
CA GLU A 318 26.49 19.10 -4.48
C GLU A 318 25.70 19.92 -5.51
N THR A 319 24.85 19.27 -6.29
CA THR A 319 23.93 19.90 -7.24
C THR A 319 23.03 20.93 -6.56
N TRP A 320 22.50 20.62 -5.37
CA TRP A 320 21.71 21.58 -4.58
C TRP A 320 22.51 22.81 -4.15
N LYS A 321 23.78 22.64 -3.74
CA LYS A 321 24.66 23.76 -3.38
C LYS A 321 24.96 24.65 -4.59
N GLU A 322 25.15 24.05 -5.77
CA GLU A 322 25.33 24.83 -7.00
C GLU A 322 24.06 25.59 -7.37
N MET A 323 22.88 24.97 -7.29
CA MET A 323 21.60 25.67 -7.48
C MET A 323 21.45 26.87 -6.53
N ALA A 324 21.82 26.72 -5.26
CA ALA A 324 21.78 27.80 -4.27
C ALA A 324 22.73 28.97 -4.58
N LYS A 325 23.81 28.74 -5.35
CA LYS A 325 24.70 29.80 -5.82
C LYS A 325 24.16 30.54 -7.04
N MET A 326 23.27 29.91 -7.82
CA MET A 326 22.71 30.48 -9.05
C MET A 326 21.60 31.49 -8.82
N GLY A 327 21.01 31.54 -7.60
CA GLY A 327 19.98 32.51 -7.24
C GLY A 327 19.05 32.00 -6.16
N ASP A 328 17.84 32.57 -6.11
CA ASP A 328 16.79 32.14 -5.19
C ASP A 328 16.33 30.71 -5.53
N LEU A 329 16.45 29.79 -4.57
CA LEU A 329 16.08 28.39 -4.73
C LEU A 329 14.60 28.22 -5.10
N THR A 330 13.70 29.14 -4.72
CA THR A 330 12.29 29.06 -5.13
C THR A 330 12.09 29.24 -6.63
N SER A 331 13.08 29.81 -7.32
CA SER A 331 13.08 30.05 -8.77
C SER A 331 14.01 29.09 -9.52
N ILE A 332 15.08 28.62 -8.87
CA ILE A 332 16.11 27.79 -9.50
C ILE A 332 15.85 26.29 -9.30
N ALA A 333 15.47 25.86 -8.11
CA ALA A 333 15.29 24.44 -7.83
C ALA A 333 13.99 23.93 -8.47
N PRO A 334 14.02 22.77 -9.15
CA PRO A 334 12.79 22.15 -9.62
C PRO A 334 11.81 21.93 -8.45
N PRO A 335 10.50 22.23 -8.60
CA PRO A 335 9.53 22.06 -7.52
C PRO A 335 9.33 20.62 -7.02
N VAL A 336 9.86 19.64 -7.75
CA VAL A 336 9.84 18.22 -7.39
C VAL A 336 11.00 17.83 -6.46
N THR A 337 12.00 18.68 -6.33
CA THR A 337 13.20 18.41 -5.53
C THR A 337 12.97 18.81 -4.07
N LEU A 338 13.34 17.93 -3.15
CA LEU A 338 13.33 18.17 -1.71
C LEU A 338 14.77 18.42 -1.21
N LEU A 339 14.87 18.86 0.06
CA LEU A 339 16.14 19.12 0.69
C LEU A 339 17.01 17.84 0.73
N PRO A 340 18.22 17.85 0.14
CA PRO A 340 19.08 16.67 0.18
C PRO A 340 19.50 16.28 1.59
N GLU A 341 19.52 14.97 1.85
CA GLU A 341 19.87 14.38 3.15
C GLU A 341 19.01 14.89 4.32
N ALA A 342 17.75 15.28 4.04
CA ALA A 342 16.80 15.61 5.09
C ALA A 342 16.73 14.50 6.16
N ARG A 343 16.83 14.89 7.43
CA ARG A 343 16.97 13.99 8.58
C ARG A 343 15.63 13.59 9.19
N TYR A 344 14.82 12.86 8.43
CA TYR A 344 13.52 12.35 8.89
C TYR A 344 13.63 11.45 10.14
N ASP A 345 14.75 10.75 10.29
CA ASP A 345 15.10 9.95 11.47
C ASP A 345 15.18 10.78 12.76
N GLU A 346 15.60 12.04 12.68
CA GLU A 346 15.65 12.92 13.85
C GLU A 346 14.25 13.34 14.32
N VAL A 347 13.25 13.38 13.43
CA VAL A 347 11.85 13.64 13.81
C VAL A 347 11.33 12.55 14.75
N MET A 348 11.61 11.28 14.45
CA MET A 348 11.26 10.15 15.33
C MET A 348 11.97 10.24 16.68
N THR A 349 13.26 10.57 16.66
CA THR A 349 14.07 10.72 17.88
C THR A 349 13.56 11.87 18.75
N ALA A 350 13.15 12.99 18.14
CA ALA A 350 12.64 14.17 18.85
C ALA A 350 11.37 13.87 19.68
N PHE A 351 10.54 12.92 19.25
CA PHE A 351 9.35 12.49 19.98
C PHE A 351 9.57 11.26 20.88
N GLY A 352 10.81 10.76 20.98
CA GLY A 352 11.18 9.67 21.89
C GLY A 352 11.16 8.26 21.28
N GLY A 353 10.91 8.12 19.98
CA GLY A 353 11.07 6.87 19.25
C GLY A 353 12.52 6.62 18.81
N ARG A 354 12.74 5.61 17.95
CA ARG A 354 14.08 5.28 17.43
C ARG A 354 14.27 5.76 16.00
N GLY A 355 15.14 6.75 15.78
CA GLY A 355 15.57 7.17 14.45
C GLY A 355 16.84 6.45 13.98
N PHE A 356 16.88 6.05 12.72
CA PHE A 356 18.06 5.49 12.05
C PHE A 356 18.29 6.20 10.72
N LEU A 357 19.48 6.77 10.53
CA LEU A 357 19.96 7.17 9.21
C LEU A 357 20.64 5.96 8.56
N VAL A 358 20.24 5.63 7.34
CA VAL A 358 20.71 4.43 6.62
C VAL A 358 21.26 4.84 5.26
N ARG A 359 22.50 4.43 4.98
CA ARG A 359 23.23 4.68 3.72
C ARG A 359 23.68 3.40 3.04
N THR A 360 23.82 2.31 3.80
CA THR A 360 24.28 1.01 3.28
C THR A 360 23.29 -0.13 3.53
N VAL A 361 23.51 -1.26 2.86
CA VAL A 361 22.73 -2.48 3.04
C VAL A 361 22.91 -3.02 4.46
N GLU A 362 24.13 -2.97 5.00
CA GLU A 362 24.45 -3.45 6.34
C GLU A 362 23.71 -2.62 7.40
N GLU A 363 23.69 -1.29 7.24
CA GLU A 363 22.94 -0.38 8.10
C GLU A 363 21.43 -0.64 8.00
N LEU A 364 20.90 -0.84 6.79
CA LEU A 364 19.49 -1.15 6.56
C LEU A 364 19.08 -2.42 7.30
N ARG A 365 19.85 -3.51 7.13
CA ARG A 365 19.56 -4.80 7.75
C ARG A 365 19.63 -4.71 9.27
N SER A 366 20.68 -4.07 9.80
CA SER A 366 20.87 -3.89 11.25
C SER A 366 19.73 -3.07 11.86
N ALA A 367 19.41 -1.91 11.28
CA ALA A 367 18.34 -1.03 11.76
C ALA A 367 16.97 -1.72 11.71
N LEU A 368 16.68 -2.47 10.64
CA LEU A 368 15.41 -3.16 10.49
C LEU A 368 15.27 -4.32 11.48
N GLN A 369 16.32 -5.12 11.70
CA GLN A 369 16.32 -6.20 12.69
C GLN A 369 16.14 -5.68 14.13
N LEU A 370 16.81 -4.58 14.48
CA LEU A 370 16.62 -3.91 15.77
C LEU A 370 15.20 -3.39 15.93
N SER A 371 14.60 -2.86 14.86
CA SER A 371 13.24 -2.33 14.88
C SER A 371 12.18 -3.45 14.96
N LEU A 372 12.40 -4.57 14.26
CA LEU A 372 11.51 -5.74 14.29
C LEU A 372 11.48 -6.43 15.66
N SER A 373 12.59 -6.36 16.40
CA SER A 373 12.67 -6.91 17.76
C SER A 373 12.16 -5.96 18.84
N ASP A 374 12.04 -4.67 18.57
CA ASP A 374 11.47 -3.68 19.51
C ASP A 374 9.96 -3.54 19.31
N TRP A 375 9.19 -4.06 20.27
CA TRP A 375 7.74 -3.96 20.33
C TRP A 375 7.23 -2.85 21.25
N GLU A 376 8.15 -2.09 21.88
CA GLU A 376 7.80 -1.04 22.83
C GLU A 376 7.76 0.33 22.17
N ARG A 377 8.62 0.58 21.18
CA ARG A 377 8.79 1.91 20.57
C ARG A 377 8.59 1.89 19.06
N PRO A 378 7.99 2.96 18.48
CA PRO A 378 8.06 3.17 17.05
C PRO A 378 9.50 3.47 16.61
N SER A 379 9.78 3.18 15.36
CA SER A 379 11.08 3.43 14.73
C SER A 379 10.93 4.02 13.34
N LEU A 380 11.89 4.85 12.93
CA LEU A 380 11.96 5.42 11.57
C LEU A 380 13.35 5.19 10.99
N LEU A 381 13.41 4.46 9.89
CA LEU A 381 14.60 4.25 9.08
C LEU A 381 14.55 5.22 7.89
N ASN A 382 15.44 6.22 7.89
CA ASN A 382 15.62 7.15 6.79
C ASN A 382 16.68 6.59 5.84
N VAL A 383 16.24 5.94 4.77
CA VAL A 383 17.09 5.20 3.83
C VAL A 383 17.42 6.12 2.66
N LEU A 384 18.66 6.63 2.65
CA LEU A 384 19.16 7.44 1.55
C LEU A 384 19.42 6.56 0.32
N ILE A 385 18.80 6.90 -0.79
CA ILE A 385 18.97 6.22 -2.07
C ILE A 385 19.45 7.19 -3.15
N GLU A 386 19.87 6.64 -4.27
CA GLU A 386 20.33 7.38 -5.44
C GLU A 386 19.20 8.33 -5.90
N PRO A 387 19.43 9.67 -5.94
CA PRO A 387 18.38 10.64 -6.27
C PRO A 387 17.74 10.43 -7.65
N SER A 388 18.51 9.86 -8.58
CA SER A 388 18.09 9.52 -9.94
C SER A 388 17.59 8.08 -10.10
N SER A 389 17.45 7.32 -9.01
CA SER A 389 16.95 5.95 -9.06
C SER A 389 15.50 5.93 -9.54
N ASP A 390 15.20 5.08 -10.51
CA ASP A 390 13.86 4.99 -11.09
C ASP A 390 13.46 3.53 -11.33
N ARG A 391 12.18 3.32 -11.59
CA ARG A 391 11.66 2.01 -11.98
C ARG A 391 12.30 1.53 -13.28
N LYS A 392 12.39 0.20 -13.43
CA LYS A 392 12.88 -0.42 -14.65
C LYS A 392 12.07 0.05 -15.87
N PRO A 393 12.72 0.23 -17.04
CA PRO A 393 12.05 0.59 -18.28
C PRO A 393 10.89 -0.36 -18.58
N GLN A 394 9.74 0.20 -18.94
CA GLN A 394 8.58 -0.57 -19.36
C GLN A 394 8.69 -0.86 -20.86
N GLU A 395 8.38 -2.10 -21.25
CA GLU A 395 8.37 -2.53 -22.66
C GLU A 395 7.43 -1.69 -23.53
N PHE A 396 6.37 -1.15 -22.93
CA PHE A 396 5.41 -0.28 -23.58
C PHE A 396 5.40 1.09 -22.87
N PRO A 397 6.36 1.99 -23.15
CA PRO A 397 6.55 3.23 -22.40
C PRO A 397 5.39 4.22 -22.55
N TRP A 398 4.60 4.14 -23.64
CA TRP A 398 3.36 4.93 -23.79
C TRP A 398 2.31 4.58 -22.74
N LEU A 399 2.40 3.40 -22.12
CA LEU A 399 1.48 2.99 -21.06
C LEU A 399 1.68 3.76 -19.75
N THR A 400 2.82 4.43 -19.58
CA THR A 400 3.15 5.21 -18.39
C THR A 400 3.43 6.69 -18.69
N ARG A 401 3.14 7.15 -19.91
CA ARG A 401 3.20 8.57 -20.25
C ARG A 401 2.03 9.30 -19.58
N SER A 402 2.36 10.33 -18.82
CA SER A 402 1.40 11.40 -18.55
C SER A 402 1.23 12.20 -19.83
N ASN A 403 0.01 12.59 -20.19
CA ASN A 403 -0.26 13.51 -21.31
C ASN A 403 0.09 14.97 -20.94
N LEU A 404 1.02 15.18 -20.00
CA LEU A 404 1.50 16.49 -19.59
C LEU A 404 2.49 17.04 -20.62
#